data_AF-A0A3R7BSX1-F1
#
_entry.id   AF-A0A3R7BSX1-F1
#
_cell.length_a   1.000
_cell.length_b   1.000
_cell.length_c   1.000
_cell.angle_alpha   90.00
_cell.angle_beta   90.00
_cell.angle_gamma   90.00
#
_symmetry.space_group_name_H-M   'P 1'
#
loop_
_entity.id
_entity.type
_entity.pdbx_description
1 polymer ?
#
loop_
_entity_poly.entity_id
_entity_poly.type
_entity_poly.pdbx_seq_one_letter_code
_entity_poly.pdbx_strand_id
1 'polypeptide(L)' 'MLPKPVEVGEEYEVDIQELSRRGEGIARIKGLVTFIPNTKPGDHLKVRITRIGRRYAEARAVTENV' A
#
# COMPACT_ATOMS: atom_id res chain seq x y z
N MET A 1 4.51 23.46 -4.67
CA MET A 1 4.73 22.00 -4.70
C MET A 1 3.44 21.35 -4.22
N LEU A 2 2.72 20.62 -5.07
CA LEU A 2 1.50 19.92 -4.61
C LEU A 2 1.90 18.87 -3.58
N PRO A 3 1.17 18.73 -2.46
CA PRO A 3 1.47 17.72 -1.45
C PRO A 3 1.36 16.33 -2.09
N LYS A 4 2.30 15.44 -1.74
CA LYS A 4 2.16 14.03 -2.09
C LYS A 4 0.96 13.48 -1.31
N PRO A 5 0.15 12.59 -1.90
CA PRO A 5 -1.05 12.10 -1.23
C PRO A 5 -0.73 11.25 0.01
N VAL A 6 0.46 10.66 0.07
CA VAL A 6 0.94 9.83 1.18
C VAL A 6 2.36 10.21 1.55
N GLU A 7 2.80 9.86 2.76
CA GLU A 7 4.17 10.04 3.25
C GLU A 7 4.83 8.72 3.64
N VAL A 8 6.16 8.65 3.54
CA VAL A 8 6.92 7.45 3.93
C VAL A 8 6.88 7.33 5.46
N GLY A 9 6.60 6.12 5.95
CA GLY A 9 6.52 5.83 7.36
C GLY A 9 5.12 5.98 7.96
N GLU A 10 4.18 6.58 7.24
CA GLU A 10 2.77 6.62 7.63
C GLU A 10 2.07 5.28 7.39
N GLU A 11 1.02 5.05 8.17
CA GLU A 11 0.23 3.83 8.13
C GLU A 11 -1.20 4.11 7.67
N TYR A 12 -1.76 3.19 6.90
CA TYR A 12 -3.07 3.29 6.29
C TYR A 12 -3.78 1.94 6.37
N GLU A 13 -5.07 1.96 6.71
CA GLU A 13 -5.94 0.80 6.49
C GLU A 13 -6.36 0.76 5.03
N VAL A 14 -6.24 -0.41 4.42
CA VAL A 14 -6.50 -0.59 3.00
C VAL A 14 -7.16 -1.93 2.73
N ASP A 15 -8.02 -1.92 1.71
CA ASP A 15 -8.56 -3.12 1.08
C ASP A 15 -7.73 -3.48 -0.15
N ILE A 16 -7.20 -4.71 -0.18
CA ILE A 16 -6.51 -5.22 -1.36
C ILE A 16 -7.54 -5.61 -2.42
N GLN A 17 -7.51 -4.91 -3.55
CA GLN A 17 -8.50 -5.07 -4.61
C GLN A 17 -8.11 -6.18 -5.60
N GLU A 18 -6.84 -6.25 -5.95
CA GLU A 18 -6.32 -7.14 -6.99
C GLU A 18 -4.83 -7.46 -6.77
N LEU A 19 -4.30 -8.39 -7.58
CA LEU A 19 -2.86 -8.69 -7.64
C LEU A 19 -2.24 -8.09 -8.89
N SER A 20 -1.02 -7.56 -8.75
CA SER A 20 -0.17 -7.20 -9.86
C SER A 20 0.34 -8.44 -10.60
N ARG A 21 0.91 -8.23 -11.79
CA ARG A 21 1.57 -9.28 -12.57
C ARG A 21 2.74 -9.95 -11.84
N ARG A 22 3.27 -9.32 -10.78
CA ARG A 22 4.36 -9.86 -9.95
C ARG A 22 3.87 -10.59 -8.70
N GLY A 23 2.55 -10.68 -8.50
CA GLY A 23 1.94 -11.30 -7.33
C GLY A 23 1.83 -10.39 -6.10
N GLU A 24 2.13 -9.09 -6.24
CA GLU A 24 1.95 -8.11 -5.16
C GLU A 24 0.48 -7.63 -5.11
N GLY A 25 -0.09 -7.46 -3.93
CA GLY A 25 -1.41 -6.85 -3.78
C GLY A 25 -1.42 -5.38 -4.17
N ILE A 26 -2.54 -4.93 -4.70
CA ILE A 26 -2.78 -3.56 -5.14
C ILE A 26 -3.88 -2.94 -4.30
N ALA A 27 -3.56 -1.82 -3.67
CA ALA A 27 -4.51 -0.92 -3.01
C ALA A 27 -4.42 0.50 -3.59
N ARG A 28 -5.45 1.32 -3.35
CA ARG A 28 -5.45 2.74 -3.73
C ARG A 28 -5.61 3.61 -2.49
N ILE A 29 -4.52 4.28 -2.10
CA ILE A 29 -4.53 5.22 -0.98
C ILE A 29 -4.68 6.63 -1.55
N LYS A 30 -5.81 7.29 -1.29
CA LYS A 30 -6.13 8.63 -1.84
C LYS A 30 -5.92 8.71 -3.36
N GLY A 31 -6.28 7.64 -4.08
CA GLY A 31 -6.13 7.53 -5.53
C GLY A 31 -4.73 7.14 -6.03
N LEU A 32 -3.72 7.08 -5.17
CA LEU A 32 -2.38 6.61 -5.52
C LEU A 32 -2.30 5.08 -5.46
N VAL A 33 -1.92 4.46 -6.58
CA VAL A 33 -1.71 3.01 -6.67
C VAL A 33 -0.55 2.62 -5.75
N THR A 34 -0.81 1.70 -4.82
CA THR A 34 0.13 1.25 -3.80
C THR A 34 0.30 -0.25 -3.88
N PHE A 35 1.55 -0.70 -4.07
CA PHE A 35 1.91 -2.11 -4.12
C PHE A 35 2.29 -2.63 -2.74
N ILE A 36 1.71 -3.78 -2.36
CA ILE A 36 1.86 -4.38 -1.04
C ILE A 36 2.21 -5.87 -1.23
N PRO A 37 3.46 -6.29 -1.01
CA PRO A 37 3.86 -7.68 -1.16
C PRO A 37 3.21 -8.56 -0.09
N ASN A 38 3.10 -9.86 -0.37
CA ASN A 38 2.57 -10.89 0.54
C ASN A 38 1.12 -10.63 0.98
N THR A 39 0.29 -10.09 0.09
CA THR A 39 -1.15 -9.89 0.33
C THR A 39 -1.97 -10.47 -0.83
N LYS A 40 -3.27 -10.69 -0.60
CA LYS A 40 -4.19 -11.24 -1.60
C LYS A 40 -5.47 -10.40 -1.71
N PRO A 41 -6.21 -10.48 -2.84
CA PRO A 41 -7.47 -9.77 -3.00
C PRO A 41 -8.47 -10.15 -1.91
N GLY A 42 -9.16 -9.15 -1.36
CA GLY A 42 -10.09 -9.31 -0.25
C GLY A 42 -9.45 -9.19 1.15
N ASP A 43 -8.12 -9.06 1.26
CA ASP A 43 -7.50 -8.74 2.54
C ASP A 43 -7.84 -7.29 2.94
N HIS A 44 -8.18 -7.10 4.21
CA HIS A 44 -8.29 -5.80 4.86
C HIS A 44 -7.24 -5.71 5.95
N LEU A 45 -6.24 -4.85 5.78
CA LEU A 45 -5.12 -4.75 6.70
C LEU A 45 -4.56 -3.34 6.78
N LYS A 46 -3.83 -3.09 7.86
CA LYS A 46 -3.00 -1.90 8.00
C LYS A 46 -1.69 -2.11 7.24
N VAL A 47 -1.25 -1.08 6.52
CA VAL A 47 0.02 -1.08 5.79
C VAL A 47 0.80 0.18 6.08
N ARG A 48 2.13 0.09 6.07
CA ARG A 48 3.05 1.22 6.24
C ARG A 48 3.74 1.54 4.93
N ILE A 49 3.69 2.81 4.50
CA ILE A 49 4.38 3.26 3.28
C ILE A 49 5.89 3.16 3.48
N THR A 50 6.58 2.49 2.56
CA THR A 50 8.04 2.32 2.59
C THR A 50 8.75 3.13 1.51
N ARG A 51 8.08 3.40 0.38
CA ARG A 51 8.65 4.15 -0.74
C ARG A 51 7.56 4.88 -1.53
N ILE A 52 7.87 6.09 -2.02
CA ILE A 52 6.99 6.84 -2.91
C ILE A 52 7.71 7.09 -4.24
N GLY A 53 7.17 6.51 -5.30
CA GLY A 53 7.58 6.77 -6.68
C GLY A 53 6.86 7.98 -7.29
N ARG A 54 7.05 8.18 -8.60
CA ARG A 54 6.45 9.32 -9.31
C ARG A 54 4.93 9.20 -9.48
N ARG A 55 4.39 7.98 -9.60
CA ARG A 55 2.96 7.69 -9.85
C ARG A 55 2.42 6.51 -9.03
N TYR A 56 3.19 6.04 -8.07
CA TYR A 56 2.84 4.89 -7.22
C TYR A 56 3.52 5.02 -5.86
N ALA A 57 3.08 4.20 -4.91
CA ALA A 57 3.78 3.96 -3.65
C ALA A 57 4.01 2.45 -3.45
N GLU A 58 4.91 2.12 -2.55
CA GLU A 58 5.10 0.77 -2.01
C GLU A 58 4.87 0.82 -0.52
N ALA A 59 4.25 -0.22 0.01
CA ALA A 59 3.95 -0.36 1.41
C ALA A 59 4.16 -1.81 1.85
N ARG A 60 4.20 -2.06 3.16
CA ARG A 60 4.25 -3.41 3.74
C ARG A 60 3.14 -3.56 4.77
N ALA A 61 2.58 -4.75 4.88
CA ALA A 61 1.67 -5.10 5.96
C ALA A 61 2.34 -4.84 7.32
N VAL A 62 1.64 -4.13 8.21
CA VAL A 62 2.05 -4.04 9.62
C VAL A 62 1.41 -5.21 10.33
N THR A 63 2.21 -6.25 10.58
CA THR A 63 1.81 -7.33 11.48
C THR A 63 2.09 -6.82 12.88
N GLU A 64 1.04 -6.55 13.67
CA GLU A 64 1.22 -6.41 15.12
C GLU A 64 1.62 -7.79 15.64
N ASN A 65 2.92 -8.01 15.80
CA ASN A 65 3.41 -9.14 16.59
C ASN A 65 3.08 -8.81 18.05
N VAL A 66 1.97 -9.36 18.53
CA VAL A 66 1.62 -9.39 19.95
C VAL A 66 2.36 -10.55 20.62
#